data_AF-A0A923QWW3-F1
#
_entry.id   AF-A0A923QWW3-F1
#
_cell.length_a   1.000
_cell.length_b   1.000
_cell.length_c   1.000
_cell.angle_alpha   90.00
_cell.angle_beta   90.00
_cell.angle_gamma   90.00
#
_symmetry.space_group_name_H-M   'P 1'
#
loop_
_entity.id
_entity.type
_entity.pdbx_description
1 polymer ?
#
loop_
_entity_poly.entity_id
_entity_poly.type
_entity_poly.pdbx_seq_one_letter_code
_entity_poly.pdbx_strand_id
1 'polypeptide(L)'
;MASQTTGQFIPSSNPESIKQRASIMRTFWYMVAITVVEFIIAFTKGPYHIPHMLVLITFISLTLVKAFFIVAEFMHLKHEVRLLILAIVLPVAFIIWFIVSMLYEGNAVLQMR
;
A
#
# COMPACT_ATOMS: atom_id res chain seq x y z
N MET A 1 -36.40 28.33 -6.93
CA MET A 1 -36.42 27.07 -6.17
C MET A 1 -34.98 26.77 -5.78
N ALA A 2 -34.62 27.15 -4.56
CA ALA A 2 -33.26 27.18 -4.01
C ALA A 2 -32.65 25.77 -4.01
N SER A 3 -31.48 25.56 -4.63
CA SER A 3 -30.17 25.74 -4.01
C SER A 3 -30.07 25.04 -2.65
N GLN A 4 -29.93 23.71 -2.66
CA GLN A 4 -29.53 22.93 -1.49
C GLN A 4 -28.00 22.84 -1.43
N THR A 5 -27.39 23.97 -1.11
CA THR A 5 -26.04 24.06 -0.54
C THR A 5 -26.17 24.15 0.97
N THR A 6 -26.04 23.05 1.70
CA THR A 6 -25.62 23.04 3.11
C THR A 6 -25.04 21.67 3.39
N GLY A 7 -23.87 21.62 4.06
CA GLY A 7 -23.18 20.37 4.40
C GLY A 7 -24.10 19.35 5.05
N GLN A 8 -24.57 18.39 4.27
CA GLN A 8 -25.43 17.32 4.71
C GLN A 8 -24.58 16.35 5.53
N PHE A 9 -24.56 16.57 6.84
CA PHE A 9 -24.04 15.62 7.81
C PHE A 9 -24.92 14.36 7.70
N ILE A 10 -24.48 13.39 6.90
CA ILE A 10 -25.10 12.07 6.86
C ILE A 10 -24.91 11.50 8.27
N PRO A 11 -25.98 11.30 9.06
CA PRO A 11 -25.82 10.70 10.37
C PRO A 11 -25.20 9.31 10.18
N SER A 12 -24.10 9.05 10.88
CA SER A 12 -23.35 7.79 10.90
C SER A 12 -24.18 6.59 11.40
N SER A 13 -25.50 6.72 11.55
CA SER A 13 -26.45 5.69 12.00
C SER A 13 -27.06 4.87 10.86
N ASN A 14 -26.71 5.14 9.58
CA ASN A 14 -27.14 4.28 8.48
C ASN A 14 -26.41 2.91 8.55
N PRO A 15 -27.14 1.78 8.72
CA PRO A 15 -26.53 0.47 8.96
C PRO A 15 -25.58 0.00 7.83
N GLU A 16 -25.80 0.45 6.60
CA GLU A 16 -24.95 0.14 5.44
C GLU A 16 -23.53 0.70 5.58
N SER A 17 -23.40 1.96 6.04
CA SER A 17 -22.11 2.63 6.19
C SER A 17 -21.25 2.07 7.33
N ILE A 18 -21.90 1.55 8.37
CA ILE A 18 -21.24 0.94 9.54
C ILE A 18 -20.62 -0.40 9.15
N LYS A 19 -21.31 -1.20 8.33
CA LYS A 19 -20.79 -2.49 7.82
C LYS A 19 -19.53 -2.31 6.96
N GLN A 20 -19.53 -1.29 6.10
CA GLN A 20 -18.39 -1.03 5.21
C GLN A 20 -17.13 -0.60 5.99
N ARG A 21 -17.27 0.28 7.00
CA ARG A 21 -16.18 0.67 7.90
C ARG A 21 -15.63 -0.51 8.71
N ALA A 22 -16.51 -1.38 9.19
CA ALA A 22 -16.12 -2.56 9.95
C ALA A 22 -15.31 -3.56 9.10
N SER A 23 -15.64 -3.72 7.81
CA SER A 23 -14.88 -4.59 6.90
C SER A 23 -13.45 -4.08 6.70
N ILE A 24 -13.28 -2.78 6.46
CA ILE A 24 -11.97 -2.16 6.24
C ILE A 24 -11.11 -2.29 7.52
N MET A 25 -11.70 -2.03 8.68
CA MET A 25 -11.00 -2.10 9.97
C MET A 25 -10.52 -3.52 10.29
N ARG A 26 -11.29 -4.54 9.88
CA ARG A 26 -10.95 -5.94 10.11
C ARG A 26 -9.71 -6.35 9.32
N THR A 27 -9.60 -5.93 8.07
CA THR A 27 -8.44 -6.28 7.24
C THR A 27 -7.21 -5.46 7.59
N PHE A 28 -7.40 -4.19 7.99
CA PHE A 28 -6.32 -3.41 8.60
C PHE A 28 -5.72 -4.16 9.80
N TRP A 29 -6.56 -4.69 10.69
CA TRP A 29 -6.11 -5.49 11.83
C TRP A 29 -5.39 -6.78 11.43
N TYR A 30 -5.84 -7.46 10.37
CA TYR A 30 -5.20 -8.67 9.87
C TYR A 30 -3.76 -8.39 9.38
N MET A 31 -3.59 -7.28 8.65
CA MET A 31 -2.28 -6.83 8.17
C MET A 31 -1.39 -6.33 9.32
N VAL A 32 -1.94 -5.63 10.32
CA VAL A 32 -1.16 -5.22 11.49
C VAL A 32 -0.69 -6.43 12.28
N ALA A 33 -1.57 -7.41 12.50
CA ALA A 33 -1.25 -8.63 13.24
C ALA A 33 -0.10 -9.41 12.59
N ILE A 34 -0.15 -9.66 11.27
CA ILE A 34 0.91 -10.39 10.58
C ILE A 34 2.26 -9.64 10.64
N THR A 35 2.22 -8.29 10.58
CA THR A 35 3.43 -7.46 10.65
C THR A 35 4.03 -7.45 12.07
N VAL A 36 3.20 -7.42 13.11
CA VAL A 36 3.67 -7.47 14.50
C VAL A 36 4.34 -8.82 14.79
N VAL A 37 3.74 -9.92 14.33
CA VAL A 37 4.32 -11.26 14.47
C VAL A 37 5.69 -11.33 13.77
N GLU A 38 5.79 -10.77 12.57
CA GLU A 38 7.04 -10.70 11.81
C GLU A 38 8.12 -9.88 12.53
N PHE A 39 7.77 -8.73 13.10
CA PHE A 39 8.69 -7.95 13.94
C PHE A 39 9.13 -8.72 15.18
N ILE A 40 8.24 -9.48 15.83
CA ILE A 40 8.62 -10.29 17.00
C ILE A 40 9.62 -11.38 16.61
N ILE A 41 9.41 -12.08 15.49
CA ILE A 41 10.35 -13.07 14.95
C ILE A 41 11.69 -12.39 14.62
N ALA A 42 11.65 -11.21 14.02
CA ALA A 42 12.84 -10.41 13.77
C ALA A 42 13.53 -10.00 15.09
N PHE A 43 12.84 -9.56 16.14
CA PHE A 43 13.49 -9.16 17.41
C PHE A 43 14.05 -10.36 18.20
N THR A 44 13.45 -11.55 18.06
CA THR A 44 13.90 -12.78 18.74
C THR A 44 15.18 -13.37 18.13
N LYS A 45 15.71 -12.77 17.05
CA LYS A 45 17.00 -13.16 16.45
C LYS A 45 18.20 -12.99 17.38
N GLY A 46 18.12 -12.05 18.34
CA GLY A 46 19.20 -11.77 19.30
C GLY A 46 19.61 -12.98 20.16
N PRO A 47 18.65 -13.69 20.81
CA PRO A 47 18.98 -14.82 21.67
C PRO A 47 19.26 -16.17 20.98
N TYR A 48 18.80 -16.41 19.74
CA TYR A 48 18.74 -17.78 19.16
C TYR A 48 19.73 -18.10 18.02
N HIS A 49 20.69 -17.22 17.69
CA HIS A 49 21.67 -17.42 16.59
C HIS A 49 21.04 -17.88 15.26
N ILE A 50 19.83 -17.38 14.94
CA ILE A 50 19.16 -17.70 13.69
C ILE A 50 19.99 -17.13 12.53
N PRO A 51 20.26 -17.92 11.46
CA PRO A 51 21.00 -17.43 10.31
C PRO A 51 20.28 -16.23 9.69
N HIS A 52 21.03 -15.14 9.50
CA HIS A 52 20.54 -13.86 8.95
C HIS A 52 19.78 -14.05 7.62
N MET A 53 20.19 -15.02 6.83
CA MET A 53 19.59 -15.36 5.53
C MET A 53 18.13 -15.85 5.66
N LEU A 54 17.80 -16.61 6.70
CA LEU A 54 16.44 -17.13 6.92
C LEU A 54 15.48 -16.02 7.33
N VAL A 55 15.93 -15.09 8.17
CA VAL A 55 15.17 -13.90 8.55
C VAL A 55 14.92 -13.02 7.33
N LEU A 56 15.95 -12.78 6.51
CA LEU A 56 15.84 -11.95 5.30
C LEU A 56 14.84 -12.54 4.30
N ILE A 57 14.92 -13.84 4.02
CA ILE A 57 14.00 -14.53 3.10
C ILE A 57 12.57 -14.46 3.61
N THR A 58 12.36 -14.69 4.91
CA THR A 58 11.04 -14.59 5.53
C THR A 58 10.49 -13.17 5.39
N PHE A 59 11.33 -12.17 5.65
CA PHE A 59 10.95 -10.76 5.62
C PHE A 59 10.54 -10.31 4.21
N ILE A 60 11.34 -10.64 3.20
CA ILE A 60 11.04 -10.35 1.79
C ILE A 60 9.75 -11.05 1.36
N SER A 61 9.58 -12.32 1.73
CA SER A 61 8.41 -13.12 1.34
C SER A 61 7.12 -12.58 1.96
N LEU A 62 7.12 -12.28 3.26
CA LEU A 62 5.96 -11.71 3.94
C LEU A 62 5.64 -10.30 3.44
N THR A 63 6.66 -9.49 3.13
CA THR A 63 6.46 -8.15 2.56
C THR A 63 5.77 -8.22 1.19
N LEU A 64 6.14 -9.18 0.34
CA LEU A 64 5.48 -9.43 -0.96
C LEU A 64 4.02 -9.89 -0.77
N VAL A 65 3.78 -10.86 0.13
CA VAL A 65 2.42 -11.35 0.43
C VAL A 65 1.55 -10.22 0.96
N LYS A 66 2.09 -9.40 1.85
CA LYS A 66 1.41 -8.23 2.41
C LYS A 66 1.07 -7.21 1.33
N ALA A 67 1.99 -6.92 0.40
CA ALA A 67 1.72 -6.02 -0.72
C ALA A 67 0.58 -6.56 -1.60
N PHE A 68 0.55 -7.86 -1.87
CA PHE A 68 -0.53 -8.49 -2.62
C PHE A 68 -1.87 -8.42 -1.88
N PHE A 69 -1.89 -8.69 -0.57
CA PHE A 69 -3.09 -8.59 0.25
C PHE A 69 -3.63 -7.16 0.38
N ILE A 70 -2.74 -6.17 0.47
CA ILE A 70 -3.10 -4.76 0.43
C ILE A 70 -3.81 -4.45 -0.88
N VAL A 71 -3.23 -4.81 -2.03
CA VAL A 71 -3.87 -4.57 -3.34
C VAL A 71 -5.20 -5.34 -3.46
N ALA A 72 -5.26 -6.60 -2.99
CA ALA A 72 -6.47 -7.42 -3.07
C ALA A 72 -7.61 -6.92 -2.16
N GLU A 73 -7.31 -6.47 -0.94
CA GLU A 73 -8.35 -6.02 -0.02
C GLU A 73 -8.78 -4.58 -0.27
N PHE A 74 -7.87 -3.69 -0.68
CA PHE A 74 -8.25 -2.37 -1.20
C PHE A 74 -9.06 -2.48 -2.51
N MET A 75 -9.26 -3.70 -3.05
CA MET A 75 -10.13 -4.01 -4.17
C MET A 75 -11.53 -4.55 -3.82
N HIS A 76 -11.97 -4.50 -2.57
CA HIS A 76 -13.38 -4.79 -2.21
C HIS A 76 -14.39 -3.73 -2.74
N LEU A 77 -13.96 -2.81 -3.62
CA LEU A 77 -14.83 -1.97 -4.46
C LEU A 77 -14.61 -2.30 -5.93
N LYS A 78 -14.81 -3.58 -6.26
CA LYS A 78 -14.49 -4.25 -7.55
C LYS A 78 -15.04 -3.58 -8.82
N HIS A 79 -15.96 -2.62 -8.72
CA HIS A 79 -16.52 -1.91 -9.88
C HIS A 79 -15.67 -0.70 -10.34
N GLU A 80 -14.78 -0.15 -9.51
CA GLU A 80 -13.95 1.03 -9.84
C GLU A 80 -12.45 0.71 -9.98
N VAL A 81 -12.08 -0.57 -10.00
CA VAL A 81 -10.68 -1.07 -10.02
C VAL A 81 -9.80 -0.49 -11.13
N ARG A 82 -10.39 0.01 -12.23
CA ARG A 82 -9.64 0.67 -13.31
C ARG A 82 -9.00 1.98 -12.85
N LEU A 83 -9.72 2.78 -12.04
CA LEU A 83 -9.20 4.04 -11.53
C LEU A 83 -8.15 3.80 -10.45
N LEU A 84 -8.33 2.77 -9.62
CA LEU A 84 -7.36 2.38 -8.59
C LEU A 84 -6.04 1.89 -9.21
N ILE A 85 -6.11 1.05 -10.24
CA ILE A 85 -4.92 0.61 -10.99
C ILE A 85 -4.25 1.81 -11.65
N LEU A 86 -5.01 2.71 -12.30
CA LEU A 86 -4.47 3.92 -12.93
C LEU A 86 -3.77 4.81 -11.89
N ALA A 87 -4.32 4.96 -10.69
CA ALA A 87 -3.74 5.76 -9.61
C ALA A 87 -2.40 5.21 -9.08
N ILE A 88 -2.14 3.92 -9.23
CA ILE A 88 -0.85 3.29 -8.86
C ILE A 88 0.10 3.26 -10.06
N VAL A 89 -0.39 2.91 -11.24
CA VAL A 89 0.43 2.77 -12.46
C VAL A 89 0.95 4.13 -12.93
N LEU A 90 0.13 5.18 -12.89
CA LEU A 90 0.50 6.52 -13.34
C LEU A 90 1.73 7.10 -12.58
N PRO A 91 1.76 7.16 -11.24
CA PRO A 91 2.92 7.66 -10.52
C PRO A 91 4.16 6.77 -10.67
N VAL A 92 4.01 5.44 -10.75
CA VAL A 92 5.15 4.53 -10.97
C VAL A 92 5.75 4.74 -12.36
N ALA A 93 4.92 4.83 -13.39
CA ALA A 93 5.37 5.10 -14.76
C ALA A 93 6.04 6.48 -14.87
N PHE A 94 5.51 7.49 -14.17
CA PHE A 94 6.11 8.82 -14.11
C PHE A 94 7.51 8.80 -13.48
N ILE A 95 7.71 8.04 -12.40
CA ILE A 95 9.04 7.90 -11.77
C ILE A 95 10.03 7.21 -12.70
N ILE A 96 9.64 6.10 -13.33
CA ILE A 96 10.53 5.37 -14.26
C ILE A 96 10.95 6.29 -15.42
N TRP A 97 9.97 6.99 -16.01
CA TRP A 97 10.24 7.97 -17.07
C TRP A 97 11.20 9.07 -16.59
N PHE A 98 10.97 9.64 -15.41
CA PHE A 98 11.80 10.71 -14.85
C PHE A 98 13.25 10.26 -14.61
N ILE A 99 13.45 9.05 -14.10
CA ILE A 99 14.80 8.47 -13.90
C ILE A 99 15.53 8.34 -15.25
N VAL A 100 14.86 7.83 -16.28
CA VAL A 100 15.44 7.68 -17.63
C VAL A 100 15.80 9.06 -18.21
N SER A 101 14.92 10.05 -18.10
CA SER A 101 15.21 11.42 -18.56
C SER A 101 16.40 12.04 -17.83
N MET A 102 16.49 11.90 -16.50
CA MET A 102 17.65 12.41 -15.75
C MET A 102 18.95 11.69 -16.13
N LEU A 103 18.91 10.39 -16.41
CA LEU A 103 20.10 9.65 -16.88
C LEU A 103 20.57 10.15 -18.24
N TYR A 104 19.63 10.42 -19.16
CA TYR A 104 19.95 10.93 -20.49
C TYR A 104 20.53 12.34 -20.44
N GLU A 105 19.87 13.25 -19.73
CA GLU A 105 20.32 14.64 -19.53
C GLU A 105 21.67 14.69 -18.79
N GLY A 106 21.81 13.86 -17.75
CA GLY A 106 23.03 13.76 -16.96
C GLY A 106 24.23 13.25 -17.77
N ASN A 107 24.01 12.26 -18.64
CA ASN A 107 25.06 11.76 -19.53
C ASN A 107 25.43 12.80 -20.62
N ALA A 108 24.45 13.56 -21.13
CA ALA A 108 24.71 14.65 -22.07
C ALA A 108 25.57 15.77 -21.45
N VAL A 109 25.30 16.15 -20.19
CA VAL A 109 26.10 17.13 -19.45
C VAL A 109 27.53 16.64 -19.18
N LEU A 110 27.71 15.36 -18.88
CA LEU A 110 29.04 14.79 -18.65
C LEU A 110 29.90 14.72 -19.93
N GLN A 111 29.28 14.59 -21.10
CA GLN A 111 29.98 14.61 -22.39
C GLN A 111 30.27 16.03 -22.91
N MET A 112 29.52 17.03 -22.45
CA MET A 112 29.73 18.44 -22.81
C MET A 112 30.83 19.14 -21.99
N ARG A 113 31.45 18.45 -21.03
CA ARG A 113 32.53 18.95 -20.17
C ARG A 113 33.85 18.28 -20.52
#